data_AF-A0AAF5DFB8-F1
#
_entry.id   AF-A0AAF5DFB8-F1
#
_cell.length_a   1.000
_cell.length_b   1.000
_cell.length_c   1.000
_cell.angle_alpha   90.00
_cell.angle_beta   90.00
_cell.angle_gamma   90.00
#
_symmetry.space_group_name_H-M   'P 1'
#
loop_
_entity.id
_entity.type
_entity.pdbx_description
1 polymer ?
#
loop_
_entity_poly.entity_id
_entity_poly.type
_entity_poly.pdbx_seq_one_letter_code
_entity_poly.pdbx_strand_id
1 'polypeptide(L)'
;MTKSPNVKLLNAFTFELITEFSISPVVNKTLSVTENIIRQHKMGCLKITSMTCGKGQLFIGTSAGIILSTNVNFSKNNFIPNFNVCNIGHSGNCNFLMCINTSTFDLLKFPTKSRKLSLNASLLEQIEDMYLVSGGKGVDSTYGDSNISGNSNEIILKLYNLTNGNRSSQLINNIEELDGINHLLFWKI
;
A
#
# COMPACT_ATOMS: atom_id res chain seq x y z
N MET A 1 -15.92 -14.93 9.67
CA MET A 1 -14.49 -14.65 9.96
C MET A 1 -14.43 -13.52 10.98
N THR A 2 -13.73 -13.72 12.09
CA THR A 2 -13.55 -12.70 13.14
C THR A 2 -12.78 -11.51 12.54
N LYS A 3 -13.30 -10.29 12.74
CA LYS A 3 -12.57 -9.07 12.36
C LYS A 3 -11.37 -8.95 13.29
N SER A 4 -10.16 -8.99 12.75
CA SER A 4 -8.93 -8.90 13.54
C SER A 4 -8.00 -7.84 12.96
N PRO A 5 -7.47 -6.95 13.80
CA PRO A 5 -6.35 -6.07 13.47
C PRO A 5 -4.98 -6.72 13.79
N ASN A 6 -4.95 -8.02 14.09
CA ASN A 6 -3.72 -8.73 14.43
C ASN A 6 -3.14 -9.49 13.24
N VAL A 7 -1.82 -9.46 13.12
CA VAL A 7 -1.05 -10.27 12.20
C VAL A 7 -0.28 -11.30 13.00
N LYS A 8 -0.29 -12.55 12.53
CA LYS A 8 0.47 -13.66 13.11
C LYS A 8 1.53 -14.09 12.11
N LEU A 9 2.78 -14.16 12.56
CA LEU A 9 3.88 -14.74 11.82
C LEU A 9 4.05 -16.19 12.26
N LEU A 10 3.84 -17.12 11.33
CA LEU A 10 3.98 -18.55 11.55
C LEU A 10 5.17 -19.09 10.78
N ASN A 11 5.82 -20.13 11.33
CA ASN A 11 6.74 -20.94 10.56
C ASN A 11 5.95 -21.73 9.49
N ALA A 12 6.36 -21.64 8.23
CA ALA A 12 5.65 -22.28 7.11
C ALA A 12 5.63 -23.82 7.17
N PHE A 13 6.60 -24.44 7.85
CA PHE A 13 6.74 -25.90 7.93
C PHE A 13 6.22 -26.47 9.25
N THR A 14 6.49 -25.80 10.38
CA THR A 14 6.06 -26.28 11.70
C THR A 14 4.71 -25.72 12.15
N PHE A 15 4.19 -24.68 11.48
CA PHE A 15 3.01 -23.91 11.88
C PHE A 15 3.10 -23.29 13.29
N GLU A 16 4.30 -23.24 13.86
CA GLU A 16 4.53 -22.62 15.16
C GLU A 16 4.43 -21.09 15.04
N LEU A 17 3.79 -20.48 16.05
CA LEU A 17 3.69 -19.04 16.16
C LEU A 17 5.05 -18.45 16.56
N ILE A 18 5.63 -17.67 15.66
CA ILE A 18 6.89 -16.95 15.91
C ILE A 18 6.60 -15.64 16.63
N THR A 19 5.66 -14.84 16.12
CA THR A 19 5.26 -13.58 16.75
C THR A 19 3.84 -13.18 16.33
N GLU A 20 3.17 -12.40 17.18
CA GLU A 20 1.88 -11.79 16.91
C GLU A 20 1.94 -10.31 17.28
N PHE A 21 1.39 -9.46 16.41
CA PHE A 21 1.33 -8.02 16.64
C PHE A 21 0.01 -7.44 16.15
N SER A 22 -0.38 -6.29 16.72
CA SER A 22 -1.59 -5.58 16.36
C SER A 22 -1.28 -4.26 15.65
N ILE A 23 -2.01 -3.96 14.58
CA ILE A 23 -1.92 -2.66 13.90
C ILE A 23 -2.77 -1.57 14.56
N SER A 24 -3.66 -1.94 15.50
CA SER A 24 -4.58 -1.00 16.17
C SER A 24 -3.91 0.24 16.76
N PRO A 25 -2.76 0.14 17.46
CA PRO A 25 -2.13 1.33 18.06
C PRO A 25 -1.69 2.35 17.01
N VAL A 26 -1.12 1.87 15.89
CA VAL A 26 -0.65 2.73 14.80
C VAL A 26 -1.83 3.37 14.09
N VAL A 27 -2.86 2.59 13.75
CA VAL A 27 -4.06 3.12 13.09
C VAL A 27 -4.78 4.14 13.98
N ASN A 28 -4.93 3.87 15.28
CA ASN A 28 -5.56 4.81 16.20
C ASN A 28 -4.77 6.13 16.32
N LYS A 29 -3.43 6.05 16.30
CA LYS A 29 -2.56 7.22 16.26
C LYS A 29 -2.73 7.99 14.96
N THR A 30 -2.75 7.33 13.81
CA THR A 30 -2.97 7.96 12.50
C THR A 30 -4.33 8.65 12.42
N LEU A 31 -5.38 8.05 12.98
CA LEU A 31 -6.72 8.65 13.01
C LEU A 31 -6.89 9.74 14.07
N SER A 32 -5.86 10.08 14.85
CA SER A 32 -5.97 11.11 15.90
C SER A 32 -6.29 12.49 15.35
N VAL A 33 -5.90 12.78 14.10
CA VAL A 33 -6.22 14.02 13.38
C VAL A 33 -7.68 14.12 12.95
N THR A 34 -8.40 12.99 12.93
CA THR A 34 -9.81 12.93 12.55
C THR A 34 -10.74 13.15 13.75
N GLU A 35 -11.96 13.61 13.48
CA GLU A 35 -12.98 13.81 14.51
C GLU A 35 -13.26 12.53 15.29
N ASN A 36 -13.59 12.67 16.58
CA ASN A 36 -13.75 11.52 17.47
C ASN A 36 -14.85 10.55 16.99
N ILE A 37 -15.96 11.03 16.44
CA ILE A 37 -17.05 10.16 15.93
C ILE A 37 -16.55 9.31 14.75
N ILE A 38 -15.88 9.94 13.78
CA ILE A 38 -15.31 9.25 12.61
C ILE A 38 -14.23 8.26 13.04
N ARG A 39 -13.34 8.67 13.95
CA ARG A 39 -12.29 7.80 14.51
C ARG A 39 -12.87 6.57 15.19
N GLN A 40 -13.86 6.73 16.07
CA GLN A 40 -14.49 5.62 16.79
C GLN A 40 -15.17 4.64 15.82
N HIS A 41 -15.84 5.15 14.78
CA HIS A 41 -16.42 4.30 13.74
C HIS A 41 -15.35 3.50 12.98
N LYS A 42 -14.29 4.17 12.50
CA LYS A 42 -13.19 3.51 11.78
C LYS A 42 -12.46 2.49 12.67
N MET A 43 -12.24 2.81 13.95
CA MET A 43 -11.61 1.89 14.91
C MET A 43 -12.50 0.70 15.29
N GLY A 44 -13.81 0.90 15.47
CA GLY A 44 -14.75 -0.20 15.78
C GLY A 44 -14.93 -1.19 14.63
N CYS A 45 -14.71 -0.75 13.39
CA CYS A 45 -14.75 -1.58 12.20
C CYS A 45 -13.35 -1.98 11.68
N LEU A 46 -12.28 -1.70 12.45
CA LEU A 46 -10.92 -1.93 12.02
C LEU A 46 -10.66 -3.42 11.80
N LYS A 47 -10.19 -3.75 10.60
CA LYS A 47 -9.69 -5.07 10.22
C LYS A 47 -8.62 -4.90 9.16
N ILE A 48 -7.76 -5.89 9.07
CA ILE A 48 -6.89 -6.06 7.91
C ILE A 48 -7.74 -6.58 6.76
N THR A 49 -7.69 -5.91 5.62
CA THR A 49 -8.47 -6.24 4.42
C THR A 49 -7.63 -6.83 3.31
N SER A 50 -6.37 -6.43 3.22
CA SER A 50 -5.40 -6.94 2.25
C SER A 50 -3.99 -6.89 2.83
N MET A 51 -3.15 -7.81 2.40
CA MET A 51 -1.73 -7.81 2.73
C MET A 51 -0.94 -8.31 1.52
N THR A 52 0.24 -7.76 1.33
CA THR A 52 1.20 -8.26 0.33
C THR A 52 2.62 -8.03 0.83
N CYS A 53 3.58 -8.77 0.29
CA CYS A 53 4.99 -8.62 0.62
C CYS A 53 5.78 -8.39 -0.66
N GLY A 54 6.71 -7.44 -0.66
CA GLY A 54 7.58 -7.13 -1.79
C GLY A 54 8.82 -6.39 -1.32
N LYS A 55 9.97 -6.65 -1.95
CA LYS A 55 11.26 -5.98 -1.63
C LYS A 55 11.65 -6.01 -0.14
N GLY A 56 11.33 -7.09 0.57
CA GLY A 56 11.60 -7.22 2.00
C GLY A 56 10.70 -6.36 2.90
N GLN A 57 9.58 -5.85 2.36
CA GLN A 57 8.58 -5.08 3.10
C GLN A 57 7.24 -5.79 3.08
N LEU A 58 6.54 -5.76 4.21
CA LEU A 58 5.15 -6.16 4.33
C LEU A 58 4.27 -4.93 4.26
N PHE A 59 3.30 -4.98 3.35
CA PHE A 59 2.28 -3.96 3.16
C PHE A 59 0.95 -4.47 3.68
N ILE A 60 0.23 -3.62 4.41
CA ILE A 60 -1.04 -3.95 5.05
C ILE A 60 -2.07 -2.90 4.65
N GLY A 61 -3.15 -3.33 4.01
CA GLY A 61 -4.32 -2.53 3.70
C GLY A 61 -5.37 -2.75 4.79
N THR A 62 -5.95 -1.65 5.26
CA THR A 62 -6.93 -1.69 6.35
C THR A 62 -8.32 -1.27 5.89
N SER A 63 -9.35 -1.68 6.65
CA SER A 63 -10.72 -1.20 6.44
C SER A 63 -10.88 0.31 6.68
N ALA A 64 -9.99 0.93 7.45
CA ALA A 64 -9.97 2.38 7.64
C ALA A 64 -9.45 3.15 6.42
N GLY A 65 -8.89 2.44 5.42
CA GLY A 65 -8.28 3.01 4.22
C GLY A 65 -6.81 3.38 4.36
N ILE A 66 -6.26 3.21 5.56
CA ILE A 66 -4.84 3.42 5.85
C ILE A 66 -4.04 2.24 5.32
N ILE A 67 -2.93 2.54 4.64
CA ILE A 67 -1.96 1.55 4.16
C ILE A 67 -0.71 1.69 5.02
N LEU A 68 -0.28 0.57 5.59
CA LEU A 68 0.91 0.48 6.42
C LEU A 68 1.99 -0.30 5.69
N SER A 69 3.25 0.08 5.90
CA SER A 69 4.41 -0.71 5.47
C SER A 69 5.34 -0.97 6.65
N THR A 70 5.97 -2.14 6.66
CA THR A 70 7.00 -2.47 7.65
C THR A 70 8.08 -3.33 7.00
N ASN A 71 9.34 -3.05 7.31
CA ASN A 71 10.44 -3.88 6.80
C ASN A 71 10.43 -5.21 7.53
N VAL A 72 10.43 -6.33 6.82
CA VAL A 72 10.42 -7.65 7.43
C VAL A 72 11.74 -8.37 7.20
N ASN A 73 12.48 -8.51 8.29
CA ASN A 73 13.65 -9.38 8.36
C ASN A 73 13.23 -10.74 8.94
N PHE A 74 12.64 -11.59 8.10
CA PHE A 74 12.16 -12.93 8.51
C PHE A 74 13.24 -13.86 9.08
N SER A 75 14.52 -13.49 9.01
CA SER A 75 15.64 -14.24 9.58
C SER A 75 15.79 -14.08 11.09
N LYS A 76 15.21 -13.05 11.71
CA LYS A 76 15.30 -12.82 13.16
C LYS A 76 14.04 -13.34 13.84
N ASN A 77 14.20 -14.24 14.82
CA ASN A 77 13.08 -14.78 15.62
C ASN A 77 12.28 -13.68 16.35
N ASN A 78 12.91 -12.52 16.61
CA ASN A 78 12.28 -11.39 17.29
C ASN A 78 11.96 -10.26 16.30
N PHE A 79 11.00 -10.52 15.41
CA PHE A 79 10.47 -9.48 14.53
C PHE A 79 9.60 -8.50 15.31
N ILE A 80 10.07 -7.25 15.45
CA ILE A 80 9.31 -6.13 15.99
C ILE A 80 8.94 -5.24 14.80
N PRO A 81 7.65 -5.15 14.41
CA PRO A 81 7.26 -4.31 13.29
C PRO A 81 7.40 -2.84 13.64
N ASN A 82 8.22 -2.12 12.87
CA ASN A 82 8.15 -0.66 12.83
C ASN A 82 7.27 -0.27 11.64
N PHE A 83 6.12 0.34 11.91
CA PHE A 83 5.14 0.68 10.89
C PHE A 83 5.35 2.10 10.38
N ASN A 84 5.47 2.21 9.06
CA ASN A 84 5.34 3.45 8.34
C ASN A 84 3.91 3.54 7.77
N VAL A 85 3.34 4.74 7.78
CA VAL A 85 2.03 5.02 7.22
C VAL A 85 2.23 5.64 5.84
N CYS A 86 1.57 5.13 4.81
CA CYS A 86 1.60 5.76 3.50
C CYS A 86 0.91 7.14 3.57
N ASN A 87 1.53 8.15 2.97
CA ASN A 87 1.06 9.55 3.02
C ASN A 87 -0.36 9.73 2.44
N ILE A 88 -0.72 8.85 1.51
CA ILE A 88 -2.02 8.80 0.86
C ILE A 88 -2.62 7.42 1.13
N GLY A 89 -3.92 7.38 1.34
CA GLY A 89 -4.69 6.18 1.53
C GLY A 89 -6.05 6.31 0.85
N HIS A 90 -6.97 5.44 1.25
CA HIS A 90 -8.34 5.44 0.79
C HIS A 90 -9.26 6.10 1.82
N SER A 91 -10.34 6.74 1.36
CA SER A 91 -11.40 7.27 2.25
C SER A 91 -12.12 6.14 3.01
N GLY A 92 -12.26 4.97 2.36
CA GLY A 92 -12.81 3.73 2.93
C GLY A 92 -11.87 2.53 2.75
N ASN A 93 -12.40 1.31 2.77
CA ASN A 93 -11.58 0.10 2.78
C ASN A 93 -10.56 0.02 1.62
N CYS A 94 -9.36 -0.44 1.93
CA CYS A 94 -8.42 -0.97 0.94
C CYS A 94 -8.82 -2.40 0.56
N ASN A 95 -9.29 -2.64 -0.65
CA ASN A 95 -9.82 -3.93 -1.08
C ASN A 95 -8.73 -4.92 -1.51
N PHE A 96 -7.65 -4.43 -2.12
CA PHE A 96 -6.52 -5.26 -2.53
C PHE A 96 -5.21 -4.48 -2.48
N LEU A 97 -4.11 -5.21 -2.34
CA LEU A 97 -2.75 -4.72 -2.49
C LEU A 97 -1.99 -5.68 -3.40
N MET A 98 -1.20 -5.15 -4.32
CA MET A 98 -0.40 -5.93 -5.25
C MET A 98 0.96 -5.27 -5.48
N CYS A 99 2.03 -6.05 -5.42
CA CYS A 99 3.36 -5.62 -5.84
C CYS A 99 3.54 -5.99 -7.31
N ILE A 100 3.90 -5.01 -8.15
CA ILE A 100 4.19 -5.21 -9.56
C ILE A 100 5.63 -4.80 -9.84
N ASN A 101 6.32 -5.53 -10.71
CA ASN A 101 7.67 -5.18 -11.15
C ASN A 101 7.61 -4.82 -12.64
N THR A 102 8.05 -3.62 -13.00
CA THR A 102 7.99 -3.14 -14.39
C THR A 102 8.92 -3.89 -15.34
N SER A 103 10.06 -4.42 -14.85
CA SER A 103 11.00 -5.18 -15.68
C SER A 103 10.40 -6.46 -16.27
N THR A 104 9.35 -7.00 -15.65
CA THR A 104 8.64 -8.18 -16.17
C THR A 104 7.90 -7.89 -17.47
N PHE A 105 7.51 -6.64 -17.72
CA PHE A 105 6.71 -6.26 -18.88
C PHE A 105 7.54 -6.19 -20.17
N ASP A 106 8.79 -5.72 -20.09
CA ASP A 106 9.69 -5.68 -21.24
C ASP A 106 10.08 -7.09 -21.70
N LEU A 107 10.19 -8.03 -20.76
CA LEU A 107 10.49 -9.43 -21.06
C LEU A 107 9.37 -10.12 -21.87
N LEU A 108 8.11 -9.76 -21.61
CA LEU A 108 6.94 -10.34 -22.29
C LEU A 108 6.72 -9.77 -23.70
N LYS A 109 7.12 -8.52 -23.96
CA LYS A 109 7.02 -7.91 -25.30
C LYS A 109 8.08 -8.41 -26.28
N PHE A 110 9.25 -8.80 -25.77
CA PHE A 110 10.34 -9.32 -26.58
C PHE A 110 10.68 -10.74 -26.16
N PRO A 111 10.05 -11.78 -26.73
CA PRO A 111 10.51 -13.15 -26.57
C PRO A 111 11.84 -13.31 -27.32
N THR A 112 12.92 -12.69 -26.83
CA THR A 112 14.25 -12.90 -27.40
C THR A 112 14.80 -14.19 -26.81
N LYS A 113 14.79 -15.22 -27.68
CA LYS A 113 15.49 -16.51 -27.59
C LYS A 113 16.49 -16.57 -26.44
N SER A 114 16.11 -17.31 -25.39
CA SER A 114 17.00 -18.00 -24.44
C SER A 114 18.40 -17.38 -24.26
N ARG A 115 18.49 -16.12 -23.81
CA ARG A 115 19.76 -15.65 -23.26
C ARG A 115 19.90 -16.27 -21.89
N LYS A 116 20.95 -17.08 -21.72
CA LYS A 116 21.44 -17.50 -20.41
C LYS A 116 21.55 -16.24 -19.56
N LEU A 117 20.74 -16.16 -18.50
CA LEU A 117 20.71 -15.03 -17.58
C LEU A 117 22.05 -15.01 -16.85
N SER A 118 23.01 -14.24 -17.37
CA SER A 118 24.17 -13.85 -16.59
C SER A 118 23.67 -12.97 -15.44
N LEU A 119 24.15 -13.24 -14.22
CA LEU A 119 24.00 -12.33 -13.08
C LEU A 119 24.78 -11.03 -13.35
N ASN A 120 24.29 -10.21 -14.27
CA ASN A 120 24.83 -8.87 -14.50
C ASN A 120 24.04 -7.92 -13.60
N ALA A 121 24.77 -7.04 -12.91
CA ALA A 121 24.22 -6.05 -11.99
C ALA A 121 23.05 -5.24 -12.59
N SER A 122 23.01 -5.07 -13.92
CA SER A 122 21.91 -4.41 -14.64
C SER A 122 20.54 -5.10 -14.50
N LEU A 123 20.47 -6.42 -14.31
CA LEU A 123 19.20 -7.11 -14.05
C LEU A 123 18.77 -6.93 -12.58
N LEU A 124 19.74 -6.76 -11.67
CA LEU A 124 19.47 -6.37 -10.28
C LEU A 124 18.95 -4.93 -10.21
N GLU A 125 19.48 -4.02 -11.05
CA GLU A 125 18.96 -2.65 -11.23
C GLU A 125 17.55 -2.66 -11.84
N GLN A 126 17.23 -3.55 -12.78
CA GLN A 126 15.87 -3.66 -13.34
C GLN A 126 14.83 -4.20 -12.33
N ILE A 127 15.27 -4.93 -11.28
CA ILE A 127 14.41 -5.28 -10.14
C ILE A 127 14.03 -4.04 -9.30
N GLU A 128 14.72 -2.90 -9.47
CA GLU A 128 14.54 -1.72 -8.63
C GLU A 128 13.22 -0.98 -8.84
N ASP A 129 12.58 -1.12 -10.01
CA ASP A 129 11.31 -0.46 -10.30
C ASP A 129 10.12 -1.35 -9.92
N MET A 130 9.99 -1.62 -8.63
CA MET A 130 8.80 -2.24 -8.05
C MET A 130 7.79 -1.15 -7.65
N TYR A 131 6.52 -1.40 -7.92
CA TYR A 131 5.42 -0.55 -7.51
C TYR A 131 4.45 -1.34 -6.63
N LEU A 132 3.97 -0.71 -5.57
CA LEU A 132 2.80 -1.15 -4.84
C LEU A 132 1.57 -0.52 -5.47
N VAL A 133 0.56 -1.33 -5.75
CA VAL A 133 -0.75 -0.90 -6.24
C VAL A 133 -1.79 -1.24 -5.19
N SER A 134 -2.61 -0.27 -4.80
CA SER A 134 -3.78 -0.50 -3.94
C SER A 134 -5.05 -0.08 -4.65
N GLY A 135 -6.13 -0.84 -4.43
CA GLY A 135 -7.46 -0.45 -4.85
C GLY A 135 -8.39 -0.33 -3.66
N GLY A 136 -9.21 0.71 -3.62
CA GLY A 136 -10.09 0.97 -2.48
C GLY A 136 -11.06 2.11 -2.73
N LYS A 137 -11.90 2.41 -1.73
CA LYS A 137 -12.94 3.44 -1.86
C LYS A 137 -12.37 4.83 -1.60
N GLY A 138 -12.51 5.74 -2.55
CA GLY A 138 -12.06 7.13 -2.40
C GLY A 138 -10.54 7.27 -2.28
N VAL A 139 -10.10 8.51 -2.10
CA VAL A 139 -8.71 8.91 -1.85
C VAL A 139 -8.71 9.83 -0.64
N ASP A 140 -7.83 9.55 0.31
CA ASP A 140 -7.68 10.33 1.53
C ASP A 140 -6.19 10.63 1.75
N SER A 141 -5.84 11.92 1.69
CA SER A 141 -4.48 12.44 1.89
C SER A 141 -4.25 13.01 3.29
N THR A 142 -5.22 12.89 4.21
CA THR A 142 -5.13 13.48 5.56
C THR A 142 -4.07 12.82 6.46
N TYR A 143 -3.50 11.69 6.04
CA TYR A 143 -2.55 10.92 6.83
C TYR A 143 -1.09 11.43 6.74
N GLY A 144 -0.79 12.35 5.82
CA GLY A 144 0.57 12.75 5.45
C GLY A 144 1.28 13.80 6.31
N ASP A 145 0.65 14.38 7.34
CA ASP A 145 1.21 15.56 8.05
C ASP A 145 2.21 15.27 9.18
N SER A 146 3.10 14.28 9.00
CA SER A 146 4.33 14.19 9.80
C SER A 146 5.58 14.22 8.92
N ASN A 147 6.02 15.43 8.57
CA ASN A 147 7.40 15.79 8.19
C ASN A 147 8.10 15.05 7.04
N ILE A 148 7.42 14.56 6.01
CA ILE A 148 8.10 14.02 4.82
C ILE A 148 7.67 14.79 3.56
N SER A 149 8.50 15.77 3.20
CA SER A 149 8.48 16.45 1.90
C SER A 149 8.83 15.45 0.79
N GLY A 150 7.83 14.79 0.23
CA GLY A 150 8.05 13.79 -0.81
C GLY A 150 6.91 13.75 -1.80
N ASN A 151 6.97 14.63 -2.81
CA ASN A 151 6.31 14.54 -4.13
C ASN A 151 4.89 13.92 -4.13
N SER A 152 4.00 14.40 -3.24
CA SER A 152 2.61 13.95 -3.13
C SER A 152 1.80 14.18 -4.42
N ASN A 153 2.24 15.15 -5.24
CA ASN A 153 1.50 15.60 -6.42
C ASN A 153 1.62 14.67 -7.62
N GLU A 154 2.60 13.77 -7.69
CA GLU A 154 2.80 12.93 -8.88
C GLU A 154 1.87 11.70 -8.96
N ILE A 155 1.33 11.24 -7.83
CA ILE A 155 0.58 9.96 -7.76
C ILE A 155 -0.88 10.15 -8.19
N ILE A 156 -1.55 11.22 -7.76
CA ILE A 156 -2.96 11.48 -8.10
C ILE A 156 -3.11 11.91 -9.57
N LEU A 157 -2.15 12.67 -10.10
CA LEU A 157 -2.23 13.25 -11.44
C LEU A 157 -2.16 12.21 -12.58
N LYS A 158 -1.51 11.05 -12.40
CA LYS A 158 -1.28 10.11 -13.50
C LYS A 158 -2.51 9.28 -13.91
N LEU A 159 -3.43 8.98 -13.00
CA LEU A 159 -4.62 8.20 -13.34
C LEU A 159 -5.75 9.02 -13.96
N TYR A 160 -5.96 10.26 -13.49
CA TYR A 160 -7.04 11.09 -14.01
C TYR A 160 -6.77 11.57 -15.44
N ASN A 161 -5.49 11.73 -15.81
CA ASN A 161 -5.10 12.07 -17.17
C ASN A 161 -5.29 10.94 -18.19
N LEU A 162 -5.39 9.67 -17.75
CA LEU A 162 -5.56 8.56 -18.68
C LEU A 162 -7.01 8.44 -19.19
N THR A 163 -8.00 8.92 -18.43
CA THR A 163 -9.41 8.78 -18.82
C THR A 163 -9.93 9.94 -19.66
N ASN A 164 -9.34 11.14 -19.56
CA ASN A 164 -9.79 12.30 -20.32
C ASN A 164 -8.62 13.09 -20.90
N GLY A 165 -8.20 12.71 -22.11
CA GLY A 165 -7.42 13.60 -22.96
C GLY A 165 -8.13 14.95 -23.10
N ASN A 166 -7.42 16.03 -22.80
CA ASN A 166 -7.73 17.42 -23.17
C ASN A 166 -8.78 18.21 -22.33
N ARG A 167 -8.86 18.03 -21.00
CA ARG A 167 -9.48 19.05 -20.12
C ARG A 167 -8.66 19.27 -18.84
N SER A 168 -7.66 20.14 -18.92
CA SER A 168 -6.54 20.24 -17.98
C SER A 168 -6.71 21.17 -16.76
N SER A 169 -7.91 21.66 -16.39
CA SER A 169 -7.98 22.57 -15.23
C SER A 169 -9.29 22.70 -14.44
N GLN A 170 -10.40 22.08 -14.84
CA GLN A 170 -11.71 22.35 -14.20
C GLN A 170 -12.27 21.22 -13.32
N LEU A 171 -11.56 20.11 -13.12
CA LEU A 171 -12.10 18.94 -12.37
C LEU A 171 -11.57 18.79 -10.94
N ILE A 172 -10.72 19.72 -10.46
CA ILE A 172 -10.24 19.73 -9.06
C ILE A 172 -11.41 19.95 -8.08
N ASN A 173 -12.50 20.59 -8.51
CA ASN A 173 -13.63 20.92 -7.63
C ASN A 173 -14.64 19.77 -7.46
N ASN A 174 -14.54 18.68 -8.23
CA ASN A 174 -15.52 17.57 -8.16
C ASN A 174 -15.02 16.38 -7.31
N ILE A 175 -13.94 16.56 -6.54
CA ILE A 175 -13.33 15.48 -5.74
C ILE A 175 -14.31 14.94 -4.68
N GLU A 176 -15.17 15.78 -4.11
CA GLU A 176 -16.13 15.37 -3.07
C GLU A 176 -17.23 14.43 -3.62
N GLU A 177 -17.61 14.52 -4.90
CA GLU A 177 -18.63 13.63 -5.50
C GLU A 177 -18.06 12.24 -5.86
N LEU A 178 -16.75 12.05 -5.82
CA LEU A 178 -16.07 10.85 -6.32
C LEU A 178 -15.72 9.82 -5.24
N ASP A 179 -16.13 10.05 -3.99
CA ASP A 179 -15.94 9.12 -2.86
C ASP A 179 -16.61 7.75 -3.08
N GLY A 180 -17.58 7.67 -4.00
CA GLY A 180 -18.26 6.43 -4.37
C GLY A 180 -17.45 5.50 -5.29
N ILE A 181 -16.40 6.00 -5.94
CA ILE A 181 -15.65 5.24 -6.96
C ILE A 181 -14.49 4.48 -6.31
N ASN A 182 -14.16 3.32 -6.87
CA ASN A 182 -12.93 2.61 -6.52
C ASN A 182 -11.74 3.34 -7.15
N HIS A 183 -10.87 3.90 -6.30
CA HIS A 183 -9.63 4.52 -6.73
C HIS A 183 -8.48 3.52 -6.66
N LEU A 184 -7.57 3.66 -7.62
CA LEU A 184 -6.32 2.92 -7.67
C LEU A 184 -5.20 3.87 -7.23
N LEU A 185 -4.30 3.42 -6.38
CA LEU A 185 -3.16 4.21 -5.92
C LEU A 185 -1.86 3.45 -6.18
N PHE A 186 -0.79 4.19 -6.46
CA PHE A 186 0.51 3.65 -6.84
C PHE A 186 1.62 4.26 -6.00
N TRP A 187 2.51 3.42 -5.47
CA TRP A 187 3.75 3.85 -4.81
C TRP A 187 4.92 3.12 -5.42
N LYS A 188 6.00 3.85 -5.75
CA LYS A 188 7.28 3.22 -6.05
C LYS A 188 7.89 2.72 -4.73
N ILE A 189 8.37 1.48 -4.69
CA ILE A 189 8.96 0.84 -3.50
C ILE A 189 10.38 0.35 -3.77
#